data_AF-M0HPU1-F1
#
_entry.id   AF-M0HPU1-F1
#
_cell.length_a   1.000
_cell.length_b   1.000
_cell.length_c   1.000
_cell.angle_alpha   90.00
_cell.angle_beta   90.00
_cell.angle_gamma   90.00
#
_symmetry.space_group_name_H-M   'P 1'
#
loop_
_entity.id
_entity.type
_entity.pdbx_description
1 polymer ?
#
loop_
_entity_poly.entity_id
_entity_poly.type
_entity_poly.pdbx_seq_one_letter_code
_entity_poly.pdbx_strand_id
1 'polypeptide(L)'
;METRWTRGDETIECFRFDDGYVTTVHDDRREVTWQLTPGQVPLASALATAQLYLEHRLTSQTDREGRPFIGLTDNGPVQVFEEIPPEPVEYVYLDQIRTLEEFPDFITVDETLRNVFDRMAPARSSSRTSR
;
A
#
# COMPACT_ATOMS: atom_id res chain seq x y z
N MET A 1 -2.13 -14.05 8.01
CA MET A 1 -1.22 -14.27 6.87
C MET A 1 -0.46 -12.99 6.62
N GLU A 2 0.83 -13.07 6.37
CA GLU A 2 1.72 -11.91 6.33
C GLU A 2 2.83 -12.05 5.30
N THR A 3 3.47 -10.93 5.02
CA THR A 3 4.70 -10.82 4.25
C THR A 3 5.54 -9.70 4.84
N ARG A 4 6.86 -9.83 4.71
CA ARG A 4 7.82 -8.89 5.27
C ARG A 4 8.87 -8.55 4.22
N TRP A 5 9.26 -7.29 4.17
CA TRP A 5 10.40 -6.79 3.42
C TRP A 5 11.33 -6.04 4.35
N THR A 6 12.61 -6.00 4.01
CA THR A 6 13.62 -5.26 4.77
C THR A 6 14.30 -4.26 3.85
N ARG A 7 14.50 -3.03 4.34
CA ARG A 7 15.21 -1.98 3.63
C ARG A 7 16.08 -1.20 4.61
N GLY A 8 17.38 -1.50 4.61
CA GLY A 8 18.27 -0.94 5.63
C GLY A 8 17.84 -1.40 7.02
N ASP A 9 17.65 -0.46 7.94
CA ASP A 9 17.19 -0.70 9.32
C ASP A 9 15.65 -0.64 9.47
N GLU A 10 14.93 -0.67 8.34
CA GLU A 10 13.46 -0.65 8.34
C GLU A 10 12.91 -2.01 7.91
N THR A 11 11.90 -2.47 8.64
CA THR A 11 11.13 -3.67 8.34
C THR A 11 9.70 -3.28 7.99
N ILE A 12 9.30 -3.58 6.74
CA ILE A 12 7.97 -3.31 6.23
C ILE A 12 7.17 -4.61 6.32
N GLU A 13 6.01 -4.59 6.97
CA GLU A 13 5.14 -5.75 7.14
C GLU A 13 3.77 -5.46 6.53
N CYS A 14 3.26 -6.39 5.74
CA CYS A 14 1.86 -6.39 5.31
C CYS A 14 1.21 -7.66 5.83
N PHE A 15 0.13 -7.53 6.60
CA PHE A 15 -0.53 -8.65 7.23
C PHE A 15 -2.04 -8.50 7.23
N ARG A 16 -2.73 -9.64 7.22
CA ARG A 16 -4.19 -9.69 7.37
C ARG A 16 -4.57 -9.33 8.81
N PHE A 17 -5.50 -8.40 8.95
CA PHE A 17 -6.09 -8.00 10.21
C PHE A 17 -7.60 -7.94 10.03
N ASP A 18 -8.31 -8.82 10.75
CA ASP A 18 -9.76 -9.03 10.60
C ASP A 18 -10.14 -9.37 9.13
N ASP A 19 -11.03 -8.59 8.53
CA ASP A 19 -11.50 -8.77 7.15
C ASP A 19 -10.64 -8.02 6.10
N GLY A 20 -9.63 -7.27 6.54
CA GLY A 20 -8.74 -6.51 5.66
C GLY A 20 -7.25 -6.77 5.89
N TYR A 21 -6.43 -5.89 5.32
CA TYR A 21 -4.98 -5.92 5.41
C TYR A 21 -4.45 -4.58 5.91
N VAL A 22 -3.36 -4.63 6.64
CA VAL A 22 -2.66 -3.48 7.20
C VAL A 22 -1.19 -3.57 6.79
N THR A 23 -0.60 -2.43 6.46
CA THR A 23 0.84 -2.32 6.22
C THR A 23 1.47 -1.42 7.27
N THR A 24 2.58 -1.86 7.86
CA THR A 24 3.36 -1.14 8.88
C THR A 24 4.83 -1.06 8.50
N VAL A 25 5.53 -0.08 9.08
CA VAL A 25 6.99 -0.01 9.07
C VAL A 25 7.47 0.02 10.51
N HIS A 26 8.47 -0.80 10.79
CA HIS A 26 9.27 -0.75 12.01
C HIS A 26 10.66 -0.20 11.67
N ASP A 27 11.10 0.85 12.37
CA ASP A 27 12.46 1.38 12.30
C ASP A 27 13.26 0.87 13.52
N ASP A 28 14.22 -0.02 13.27
CA ASP A 28 15.02 -0.67 14.31
C ASP A 28 15.89 0.34 15.08
N ARG A 29 16.31 1.45 14.44
CA ARG A 29 17.15 2.47 15.09
C ARG A 29 16.38 3.35 16.04
N ARG A 30 15.12 3.63 15.72
CA ARG A 30 14.23 4.48 16.52
C ARG A 30 13.33 3.67 17.45
N GLU A 31 13.34 2.34 17.31
CA GLU A 31 12.47 1.41 18.03
C GLU A 31 10.99 1.81 17.94
N VAL A 32 10.58 2.26 16.75
CA VAL A 32 9.25 2.82 16.51
C VAL A 32 8.59 2.09 15.35
N THR A 33 7.30 1.78 15.54
CA THR A 33 6.44 1.21 14.50
C THR A 33 5.31 2.18 14.19
N TRP A 34 5.05 2.40 12.90
CA TRP A 34 3.89 3.16 12.44
C TRP A 34 3.16 2.46 11.31
N GLN A 35 1.89 2.79 11.15
CA GLN A 35 1.05 2.29 10.07
C GLN A 35 1.25 3.12 8.82
N LEU A 36 1.34 2.46 7.66
CA LEU A 36 1.30 3.11 6.36
C LEU A 36 -0.12 3.17 5.79
N THR A 37 -0.95 2.15 6.06
CA THR A 37 -2.36 2.20 5.70
C THR A 37 -3.15 2.99 6.75
N PRO A 38 -4.23 3.70 6.38
CA PRO A 38 -5.07 4.44 7.34
C PRO A 38 -5.93 3.53 8.23
N GLY A 39 -5.84 2.22 8.02
CA GLY A 39 -6.64 1.19 8.67
C GLY A 39 -6.59 -0.10 7.87
N GLN A 40 -7.65 -0.89 8.00
CA GLN A 40 -7.86 -2.09 7.18
C GLN A 40 -8.28 -1.69 5.77
N VAL A 41 -7.55 -2.19 4.77
CA VAL A 41 -7.83 -1.98 3.34
C VAL A 41 -7.78 -3.30 2.57
N PRO A 42 -8.26 -3.36 1.31
CA PRO A 42 -8.06 -4.54 0.47
C PRO A 42 -6.57 -4.91 0.32
N LEU A 43 -6.28 -6.18 0.06
CA LEU A 43 -4.91 -6.67 -0.08
C LEU A 43 -4.09 -5.86 -1.09
N ALA A 44 -4.65 -5.61 -2.27
CA ALA A 44 -3.97 -4.84 -3.32
C ALA A 44 -3.64 -3.41 -2.85
N SER A 45 -4.57 -2.74 -2.16
CA SER A 45 -4.35 -1.42 -1.55
C SER A 45 -3.23 -1.43 -0.50
N ALA A 46 -3.20 -2.44 0.38
CA ALA A 46 -2.14 -2.60 1.38
C ALA A 46 -0.76 -2.83 0.72
N LEU A 47 -0.72 -3.64 -0.33
CA LEU A 47 0.50 -3.91 -1.10
C LEU A 47 0.96 -2.67 -1.90
N ALA A 48 0.06 -1.92 -2.52
CA ALA A 48 0.39 -0.67 -3.20
C ALA A 48 1.02 0.32 -2.21
N THR A 49 0.44 0.42 -1.01
CA THR A 49 0.99 1.25 0.07
C THR A 49 2.39 0.79 0.51
N ALA A 50 2.62 -0.53 0.61
CA ALA A 50 3.93 -1.09 0.92
C ALA A 50 4.96 -0.77 -0.17
N GLN A 51 4.60 -0.96 -1.44
CA GLN A 51 5.50 -0.71 -2.57
C GLN A 51 5.81 0.78 -2.75
N LEU A 52 4.84 1.67 -2.53
CA LEU A 52 5.08 3.11 -2.50
C LEU A 52 6.21 3.46 -1.52
N TYR A 53 6.20 2.88 -0.32
CA TYR A 53 7.26 3.12 0.66
C TYR A 53 8.59 2.48 0.24
N LEU A 54 8.55 1.23 -0.23
CA LEU A 54 9.75 0.47 -0.64
C LEU A 54 10.48 1.11 -1.82
N GLU A 55 9.74 1.57 -2.83
CA GLU A 55 10.30 2.16 -4.04
C GLU A 55 10.67 3.63 -3.81
N HIS A 56 9.77 4.41 -3.19
CA HIS A 56 9.85 5.88 -3.19
C HIS A 56 10.15 6.52 -1.83
N ARG A 57 10.11 5.78 -0.71
CA ARG A 57 10.18 6.33 0.67
C ARG A 57 9.07 7.34 0.99
N LEU A 58 7.90 7.16 0.38
CA LEU A 58 6.78 8.06 0.58
C LEU A 58 5.70 7.39 1.42
N THR A 59 5.08 8.18 2.30
CA THR A 59 3.86 7.80 3.01
C THR A 59 2.68 8.58 2.42
N SER A 60 1.54 7.92 2.25
CA SER A 60 0.33 8.59 1.77
C SER A 60 -0.14 9.63 2.76
N GLN A 61 -0.67 10.73 2.24
CA GLN A 61 -1.44 11.70 3.01
C GLN A 61 -2.89 11.22 3.14
N THR A 62 -3.66 11.83 4.04
CA THR A 62 -5.07 11.49 4.24
C THR A 62 -5.93 12.72 3.94
N ASP A 63 -6.96 12.55 3.12
CA ASP A 63 -7.90 13.63 2.83
C ASP A 63 -8.88 13.86 4.00
N ARG A 64 -9.82 14.79 3.83
CA ARG A 64 -10.83 15.11 4.85
C ARG A 64 -11.77 13.95 5.18
N GLU A 65 -11.89 12.97 4.28
CA GLU A 65 -12.75 11.79 4.42
C GLU A 65 -11.99 10.60 5.02
N GLY A 66 -10.70 10.74 5.33
CA GLY A 66 -9.90 9.64 5.84
C GLY A 66 -9.26 8.78 4.75
N ARG A 67 -9.30 9.21 3.49
CA ARG A 67 -8.84 8.42 2.36
C ARG A 67 -7.36 8.68 2.06
N PRO A 68 -6.54 7.64 1.90
CA PRO A 68 -5.12 7.76 1.66
C PRO A 68 -4.87 8.14 0.20
N PHE A 69 -4.08 9.19 -0.02
CA PHE A 69 -3.69 9.63 -1.36
C PHE A 69 -2.20 9.98 -1.43
N ILE A 70 -1.66 9.94 -2.65
CA ILE A 70 -0.35 10.49 -3.00
C ILE A 70 -0.52 11.45 -4.17
N GLY A 71 0.30 12.49 -4.23
CA GLY A 71 0.37 13.33 -5.41
C GLY A 71 1.20 12.66 -6.50
N LEU A 72 0.88 12.90 -7.76
CA LEU A 72 1.66 12.50 -8.92
C LEU A 72 1.99 13.73 -9.76
N THR A 73 3.28 13.92 -10.05
CA THR A 73 3.78 14.92 -11.00
C THR A 73 4.48 14.22 -12.16
N ASP A 74 4.91 14.99 -13.15
CA ASP A 74 5.75 14.50 -14.26
C ASP A 74 7.06 13.86 -13.78
N ASN A 75 7.50 14.19 -12.56
CA ASN A 75 8.73 13.66 -11.96
C ASN A 75 8.47 12.44 -11.04
N GLY A 76 7.22 12.01 -10.88
CA GLY A 76 6.83 10.85 -10.09
C GLY A 76 5.98 11.19 -8.86
N PRO A 77 5.79 10.22 -7.94
CA PRO A 77 4.95 10.41 -6.78
C PRO A 77 5.58 11.39 -5.78
N VAL A 78 4.75 12.22 -5.15
CA VAL A 78 5.16 13.24 -4.17
C VAL A 78 4.16 13.32 -3.02
N GLN A 79 4.64 13.68 -1.84
CA GLN A 79 3.77 14.05 -0.73
C GLN A 79 3.28 15.49 -0.90
N VAL A 80 1.97 15.69 -0.83
CA VAL A 80 1.35 17.02 -0.95
C VAL A 80 1.07 17.54 0.46
N PHE A 81 1.83 18.55 0.89
CA PHE A 81 1.67 19.18 2.22
C PHE A 81 0.91 20.52 2.16
N GLU A 82 0.87 21.16 1.00
CA GLU A 82 0.27 22.48 0.80
C GLU A 82 -0.91 22.38 -0.18
N GLU A 83 -1.95 23.20 0.04
CA GLU A 83 -3.17 23.20 -0.77
C GLU A 83 -2.91 23.64 -2.23
N ILE A 84 -1.86 24.42 -2.46
CA ILE A 84 -1.40 24.85 -3.78
C ILE A 84 0.02 24.31 -3.98
N PRO A 85 0.18 23.14 -4.61
CA PRO A 85 1.50 22.61 -4.90
C PRO A 85 2.24 23.52 -5.91
N PRO A 86 3.59 23.54 -5.87
CA PRO A 86 4.39 24.38 -6.76
C PRO A 86 4.26 24.01 -8.25
N GLU A 87 3.81 22.78 -8.52
CA GLU A 87 3.53 22.23 -9.84
C GLU A 87 2.13 21.60 -9.81
N PRO A 88 1.41 21.46 -10.94
CA PRO A 88 0.17 20.69 -11.00
C PRO A 88 0.38 19.26 -10.51
N VAL A 89 -0.54 18.77 -9.69
CA VAL A 89 -0.47 17.42 -9.10
C VAL A 89 -1.77 16.69 -9.37
N GLU A 90 -1.67 15.45 -9.85
CA GLU A 90 -2.80 14.52 -9.88
C GLU A 90 -2.87 13.75 -8.56
N TYR A 91 -4.08 13.59 -8.01
CA TYR A 91 -4.29 12.88 -6.75
C TYR A 91 -4.61 11.41 -7.03
N VAL A 92 -3.72 10.52 -6.58
CA VAL A 92 -3.88 9.07 -6.72
C VAL A 92 -4.26 8.47 -5.36
N TYR A 93 -5.46 7.88 -5.30
CA TYR A 93 -5.99 7.26 -4.09
C TYR A 93 -5.59 5.79 -3.99
N LEU A 94 -5.15 5.38 -2.81
CA LEU A 94 -4.59 4.05 -2.57
C LEU A 94 -5.56 3.10 -1.84
N ASP A 95 -6.77 3.56 -1.47
CA ASP A 95 -7.78 2.78 -0.73
C ASP A 95 -8.75 1.99 -1.61
N GLN A 96 -8.75 2.25 -2.92
CA GLN A 96 -9.72 1.66 -3.85
C GLN A 96 -9.13 0.56 -4.74
N ILE A 97 -7.83 0.26 -4.60
CA ILE A 97 -7.12 -0.72 -5.42
C ILE A 97 -7.49 -2.14 -4.95
N ARG A 98 -8.05 -2.94 -5.85
CA ARG A 98 -8.54 -4.30 -5.60
C ARG A 98 -7.70 -5.39 -6.27
N THR A 99 -7.05 -5.06 -7.38
CA THR A 99 -6.19 -5.99 -8.11
C THR A 99 -4.83 -5.37 -8.44
N LEU A 100 -3.87 -6.19 -8.86
CA LEU A 100 -2.54 -5.69 -9.23
C LEU A 100 -2.57 -4.88 -10.54
N GLU A 101 -3.55 -5.10 -11.41
CA GLU A 101 -3.75 -4.36 -12.66
C GLU A 101 -4.24 -2.93 -12.42
N GLU A 102 -4.78 -2.64 -11.25
CA GLU A 102 -5.22 -1.32 -10.83
C GLU A 102 -4.10 -0.51 -10.14
N PHE A 103 -2.88 -1.07 -10.08
CA PHE A 103 -1.76 -0.35 -9.48
C PHE A 103 -1.41 0.90 -10.29
N PRO A 104 -1.07 2.01 -9.62
CA PRO A 104 -0.54 3.19 -10.29
C PRO A 104 0.74 2.86 -11.05
N ASP A 105 0.96 3.49 -12.20
CA ASP A 105 2.08 3.21 -13.10
C ASP A 105 3.47 3.43 -12.48
N PHE A 106 3.55 4.26 -11.42
CA PHE A 106 4.80 4.49 -10.67
C PHE A 106 5.13 3.37 -9.67
N ILE A 107 4.29 2.35 -9.54
CA ILE A 107 4.54 1.17 -8.70
C ILE A 107 4.87 -0.02 -9.59
N THR A 108 5.98 -0.68 -9.28
CA THR A 108 6.46 -1.81 -10.07
C THR A 108 5.75 -3.11 -9.68
N VAL A 109 5.05 -3.73 -10.62
CA VAL A 109 4.45 -5.07 -10.44
C VAL A 109 5.34 -6.15 -11.04
N ASP A 110 6.28 -6.65 -10.24
CA ASP A 110 7.17 -7.75 -10.60
C ASP A 110 6.58 -9.14 -10.22
N GLU A 111 7.31 -10.20 -10.57
CA GLU A 111 6.90 -11.57 -10.27
C GLU A 111 6.90 -11.85 -8.76
N THR A 112 7.79 -11.20 -8.00
CA THR A 112 7.85 -11.32 -6.55
C THR A 112 6.54 -10.83 -5.91
N LEU A 113 6.07 -9.66 -6.33
CA LEU A 113 4.83 -9.06 -5.84
C LEU A 113 3.61 -9.87 -6.24
N ARG A 114 3.56 -10.39 -7.48
CA ARG A 114 2.48 -11.30 -7.92
C ARG A 114 2.38 -12.53 -7.03
N ASN A 115 3.53 -13.17 -6.77
CA ASN A 115 3.58 -14.32 -5.86
C ASN A 115 3.13 -13.96 -4.44
N VAL A 116 3.51 -12.80 -3.91
CA VAL A 116 3.02 -12.32 -2.61
C VAL A 116 1.49 -12.16 -2.62
N PHE A 117 0.93 -11.52 -3.65
CA PHE A 117 -0.51 -11.30 -3.79
C PHE A 117 -1.26 -12.64 -3.83
N ASP A 118 -0.85 -13.57 -4.69
CA ASP A 118 -1.52 -14.87 -4.85
C ASP A 118 -1.48 -15.71 -3.58
N ARG A 119 -0.33 -15.67 -2.88
CA ARG A 119 -0.17 -16.33 -1.59
C ARG A 119 -1.14 -15.72 -0.58
N MET A 120 -1.18 -14.39 -0.50
CA MET A 120 -1.90 -13.63 0.52
C MET A 120 -3.39 -13.48 0.27
N ALA A 121 -3.84 -13.64 -0.96
CA ALA A 121 -5.23 -13.55 -1.35
C ALA A 121 -6.05 -14.57 -0.54
N PRO A 122 -7.26 -14.20 -0.07
CA PRO A 122 -8.14 -15.17 0.56
C PRO A 122 -8.36 -16.34 -0.40
N ALA A 123 -8.25 -17.58 0.10
CA ALA A 123 -8.62 -18.75 -0.68
C ALA A 123 -10.02 -18.51 -1.23
N ARG A 124 -10.17 -18.53 -2.57
CA ARG A 124 -11.49 -18.48 -3.19
C ARG A 124 -12.29 -19.61 -2.56
N SER A 125 -13.20 -19.28 -1.66
CA SER A 125 -14.07 -20.26 -1.04
C SER A 125 -14.73 -20.99 -2.18
N SER A 126 -14.36 -22.26 -2.39
CA SER A 126 -15.08 -23.13 -3.27
C SER A 126 -16.50 -23.14 -2.74
N SER A 127 -17.40 -22.41 -3.39
CA SER A 127 -18.82 -22.58 -3.22
C SER A 127 -19.08 -24.02 -3.64
N ARG A 128 -19.01 -24.92 -2.66
CA ARG A 128 -19.50 -26.28 -2.76
C ARG A 128 -21.00 -26.13 -2.91
N THR A 129 -21.46 -25.97 -4.14
CA THR A 129 -22.86 -26.07 -4.52
C THR A 129 -23.29 -27.50 -4.19
N SER A 130 -23.72 -27.73 -2.95
CA SER A 130 -24.64 -28.80 -2.64
C SER A 130 -26.03 -28.30 -2.99
N ARG A 131 -26.52 -28.72 -4.15
CA ARG A 131 -27.89 -29.21 -4.36
C ARG A 131 -28.03 -29.71 -5.79
#